data_AF-A0A968MLI4-F1
#
_entry.id   AF-A0A968MLI4-F1
#
_cell.length_a   1.000
_cell.length_b   1.000
_cell.length_c   1.000
_cell.angle_alpha   90.00
_cell.angle_beta   90.00
_cell.angle_gamma   90.00
#
_symmetry.space_group_name_H-M   'P 1'
#
loop_
_entity.id
_entity.type
_entity.pdbx_description
1 polymer ?
#
loop_
_entity_poly.entity_id
_entity_poly.type
_entity_poly.pdbx_seq_one_letter_code
_entity_poly.pdbx_strand_id
1 'polypeptide(L)' 'MEAHQLTGLVLIGIGLADPFIGFYVSKQVPDPKMAIVVKAATAASGLFLVLLGVAFYFGTAGPLG' A
#
# COMPACT_ATOMS: atom_id res chain seq x y z
N MET A 1 -21.84 -5.21 -1.71
CA MET A 1 -20.61 -4.43 -1.44
C MET A 1 -20.71 -3.15 -2.22
N GLU A 2 -20.64 -2.03 -1.52
CA GLU A 2 -20.65 -0.73 -2.17
C GLU A 2 -19.28 -0.44 -2.82
N ALA A 3 -19.26 0.41 -3.85
CA ALA A 3 -18.06 0.64 -4.65
C ALA A 3 -16.85 1.10 -3.81
N HIS A 4 -17.07 1.84 -2.72
CA HIS A 4 -16.00 2.29 -1.84
C HIS A 4 -15.37 1.15 -1.00
N GLN A 5 -16.15 0.13 -0.60
CA GLN A 5 -15.63 -1.04 0.13
C GLN A 5 -14.76 -1.89 -0.79
N LEU A 6 -15.19 -2.07 -2.04
CA LEU A 6 -14.40 -2.77 -3.05
C LEU A 6 -13.08 -2.02 -3.33
N THR A 7 -13.16 -0.70 -3.54
CA THR A 7 -11.97 0.16 -3.72
C THR A 7 -11.04 0.08 -2.51
N GLY A 8 -11.57 0.12 -1.29
CA GLY A 8 -10.80 -0.03 -0.06
C GLY A 8 -10.06 -1.36 0.03
N LEU A 9 -10.74 -2.47 -0.30
CA LEU A 9 -10.12 -3.80 -0.33
C LEU A 9 -9.02 -3.91 -1.39
N VAL A 10 -9.22 -3.33 -2.58
CA VAL A 10 -8.21 -3.31 -3.64
C VAL A 10 -6.97 -2.53 -3.19
N LEU A 11 -7.15 -1.36 -2.59
CA LEU A 11 -6.06 -0.54 -2.07
C LEU A 11 -5.27 -1.25 -0.97
N ILE A 12 -5.97 -1.92 -0.04
CA ILE A 12 -5.32 -2.74 0.99
C ILE A 12 -4.51 -3.88 0.36
N GLY A 13 -5.10 -4.59 -0.61
CA GLY A 13 -4.43 -5.69 -1.32
C GLY A 13 -3.15 -5.24 -2.03
N ILE A 14 -3.21 -4.13 -2.75
CA ILE A 14 -2.04 -3.55 -3.43
C ILE A 14 -1.00 -3.10 -2.40
N GLY A 15 -1.42 -2.40 -1.35
CA GLY A 15 -0.52 -1.89 -0.32
C GLY A 15 0.23 -3.00 0.43
N LEU A 16 -0.40 -4.16 0.65
CA LEU A 16 0.24 -5.34 1.22
C LEU A 16 1.22 -6.02 0.24
N ALA A 17 0.98 -5.93 -1.07
CA ALA A 17 1.86 -6.50 -2.10
C ALA A 17 3.11 -5.64 -2.38
N ASP A 18 3.01 -4.32 -2.19
CA ASP A 18 4.04 -3.34 -2.53
C ASP A 18 5.44 -3.62 -1.92
N PRO A 19 5.57 -4.02 -0.64
CA PRO A 19 6.85 -4.37 -0.04
C PRO A 19 7.54 -5.57 -0.70
N PHE A 20 6.77 -6.52 -1.27
CA PHE A 20 7.33 -7.67 -1.98
C PHE A 20 7.95 -7.25 -3.31
N ILE A 21 7.30 -6.30 -4.01
CA ILE A 21 7.85 -5.68 -5.22
C ILE A 21 9.14 -4.95 -4.88
N GLY A 22 9.14 -4.15 -3.80
CA GLY A 22 10.32 -3.48 -3.28
C GLY A 22 11.49 -4.41 -2.96
N PHE A 23 11.19 -5.55 -2.34
CA PHE A 23 12.20 -6.57 -2.07
C PHE A 23 12.79 -7.14 -3.36
N TYR A 24 11.96 -7.47 -4.36
CA TYR A 24 12.43 -7.99 -5.64
C TYR A 24 13.27 -6.98 -6.42
N VAL A 25 12.81 -5.72 -6.51
CA VAL A 25 13.51 -4.64 -7.19
C VAL A 25 14.84 -4.32 -6.49
N SER A 26 14.86 -4.30 -5.15
CA SER A 26 16.09 -4.02 -4.39
C SER A 26 17.23 -5.00 -4.65
N LYS A 27 16.94 -6.24 -5.07
CA LYS A 27 17.97 -7.24 -5.45
C LYS A 27 18.65 -6.92 -6.77
N GLN A 28 18.01 -6.13 -7.62
CA GLN A 28 18.54 -5.71 -8.93
C GLN A 28 19.34 -4.40 -8.83
N VAL A 29 19.31 -3.73 -7.67
CA VAL A 29 20.03 -2.47 -7.44
C VAL A 29 21.45 -2.77 -6.95
N PRO A 30 22.51 -2.38 -7.69
CA PRO A 30 23.90 -2.69 -7.31
C PRO A 30 24.38 -1.90 -6.09
N ASP A 31 23.88 -0.68 -5.90
CA ASP A 31 24.24 0.15 -4.76
C ASP A 31 23.43 -0.23 -3.52
N PRO A 32 24.06 -0.69 -2.43
CA PRO A 32 23.38 -1.08 -1.20
C PRO A 32 22.59 0.07 -0.56
N LYS A 33 23.03 1.32 -0.70
CA LYS A 33 22.30 2.48 -0.18
C LYS A 33 20.99 2.68 -0.95
N MET A 34 21.06 2.61 -2.27
CA MET A 34 19.87 2.72 -3.13
C MET A 34 18.92 1.52 -2.94
N ALA A 35 19.44 0.32 -2.71
CA ALA A 35 18.62 -0.85 -2.40
C ALA A 35 17.80 -0.66 -1.11
N ILE A 36 18.38 -0.03 -0.09
CA ILE A 36 17.68 0.33 1.15
C ILE A 36 16.61 1.39 0.88
N VAL A 37 16.92 2.42 0.10
CA VAL A 37 15.96 3.47 -0.28
C VAL A 37 14.75 2.86 -1.01
N VAL A 38 14.97 1.94 -1.96
CA VAL A 38 13.89 1.25 -2.67
C VAL A 38 12.99 0.46 -1.71
N LYS A 39 13.58 -0.30 -0.76
CA LYS A 39 12.82 -1.03 0.26
C LYS A 39 12.00 -0.09 1.15
N ALA A 40 12.62 1.01 1.60
CA ALA A 40 11.96 1.97 2.46
C ALA A 40 10.82 2.71 1.74
N ALA A 41 11.04 3.13 0.49
CA ALA A 41 10.05 3.83 -0.32
C ALA A 41 8.84 2.95 -0.63
N THR A 42 9.06 1.69 -1.02
CA THR A 42 7.98 0.73 -1.29
C THR A 42 7.24 0.30 -0.02
N ALA A 43 7.92 0.17 1.12
CA ALA A 43 7.27 -0.06 2.40
C ALA A 43 6.39 1.13 2.83
N ALA A 44 6.88 2.36 2.64
CA ALA A 44 6.12 3.58 2.96
C ALA A 44 4.92 3.75 2.02
N SER A 45 5.10 3.52 0.71
CA SER A 45 4.03 3.51 -0.29
C SER A 45 2.96 2.46 0.05
N GLY A 46 3.38 1.22 0.33
CA GLY A 46 2.48 0.15 0.72
C GLY A 46 1.68 0.48 1.98
N LEU A 47 2.34 1.01 3.02
CA LEU A 47 1.68 1.44 4.25
C LEU A 47 0.65 2.55 3.96
N PHE A 48 1.00 3.55 3.14
CA PHE A 48 0.08 4.61 2.75
C PHE A 48 -1.16 4.06 2.05
N LEU A 49 -0.99 3.12 1.10
CA LEU A 49 -2.10 2.48 0.40
C LEU A 49 -3.00 1.65 1.32
N VAL A 50 -2.42 0.96 2.30
CA VAL A 50 -3.20 0.25 3.32
C VAL A 50 -4.02 1.23 4.14
N LEU A 51 -3.42 2.31 4.65
CA LEU A 51 -4.13 3.31 5.46
C LEU A 51 -5.25 3.99 4.66
N LEU A 52 -4.97 4.35 3.40
CA LEU A 52 -5.97 4.91 2.50
C LEU A 52 -7.09 3.91 2.21
N GLY A 53 -6.75 2.64 1.96
CA GLY A 53 -7.73 1.59 1.71
C GLY A 53 -8.61 1.31 2.93
N VAL A 54 -8.05 1.32 4.14
CA VAL A 54 -8.80 1.24 5.40
C VAL A 54 -9.73 2.45 5.55
N ALA A 55 -9.26 3.66 5.25
CA ALA A 55 -10.10 4.86 5.27
C ALA A 55 -11.25 4.77 4.25
N PHE A 56 -11.04 4.20 3.06
CA PHE A 56 -12.11 4.00 2.07
C PHE A 56 -13.07 2.87 2.44
N TYR A 57 -12.56 1.81 3.08
CA TYR A 57 -13.36 0.66 3.49
C TYR A 57 -14.30 1.00 4.66
N PHE A 58 -13.83 1.79 5.62
CA PHE A 58 -14.58 2.16 6.84
C PHE A 58 -15.13 3.60 6.83
N GLY A 59 -14.60 4.50 6.00
CA GLY A 59 -14.89 5.94 6.04
C GLY A 59 -16.28 6.34 5.55
N THR A 60 -17.09 5.40 5.10
CA THR A 60 -18.52 5.58 4.82
C THR A 60 -19.43 5.11 5.97
N ALA A 61 -18.87 4.58 7.06
CA ALA A 61 -19.59 4.25 8.29
C ALA A 61 -19.61 5.42 9.31
N GLY A 62 -19.70 6.66 8.82
CA GLY A 62 -19.92 7.88 9.63
C GLY A 62 -21.37 8.40 9.47
N PRO A 63 -21.93 9.15 10.45
CA PRO A 63 -23.37 9.33 10.67
C PRO A 63 -24.11 10.27 9.70
N LEU A 64 -23.70 10.34 8.43
CA LEU A 64 -24.31 11.20 7.41
C LEU A 64 -24.88 10.40 6.21
N GLY A 65 -25.22 9.13 6.43
CA GLY A 65 -26.05 8.32 5.54
C GLY A 65 -27.43 8.10 6.12
#